data_AF-A0AA50E272-F1
#
_entry.id   AF-A0AA50E272-F1
#
_cell.length_a   1.000
_cell.length_b   1.000
_cell.length_c   1.000
_cell.angle_alpha   90.00
_cell.angle_beta   90.00
_cell.angle_gamma   90.00
#
_symmetry.space_group_name_H-M   'P 1'
#
loop_
_entity.id
_entity.type
_entity.pdbx_description
1 polymer ?
#
loop_
_entity_poly.entity_id
_entity_poly.type
_entity_poly.pdbx_seq_one_letter_code
_entity_poly.pdbx_strand_id
1 'polypeptide(L)'
;MATTGEQLEKLDSSTQEIAKAINLIRQFAAQTHLLALKASIEAARAGEEGRGFSVIADEVRSLAAQSAEATAAMEALIVTIQSQARELTGSIKESNQQLNGHHQQLETNQQYWHQLAETLLSNP
;
A
#
# COMPACT_ATOMS: atom_id res chain seq x y z
N MET A 1 -6.61 18.91 -14.12
CA MET A 1 -7.18 17.71 -13.45
C MET A 1 -6.05 16.72 -13.29
N ALA A 2 -5.85 16.14 -12.10
CA ALA A 2 -4.78 15.17 -11.88
C ALA A 2 -4.99 13.94 -12.77
N THR A 3 -3.94 13.47 -13.43
CA THR A 3 -4.02 12.24 -14.21
C THR A 3 -4.16 11.04 -13.27
N THR A 4 -4.75 9.94 -13.74
CA THR A 4 -4.88 8.71 -12.94
C THR A 4 -3.51 8.19 -12.45
N GLY A 5 -2.43 8.45 -13.20
CA GLY A 5 -1.06 8.17 -12.78
C GLY A 5 -0.62 8.98 -11.55
N GLU A 6 -0.86 10.29 -11.53
CA GLU A 6 -0.56 11.14 -10.37
C GLU A 6 -1.36 10.72 -9.11
N GLN A 7 -2.60 10.27 -9.28
CA GLN A 7 -3.42 9.77 -8.17
C GLN A 7 -2.85 8.46 -7.60
N LEU A 8 -2.32 7.59 -8.46
CA LEU A 8 -1.66 6.34 -8.07
C LEU A 8 -0.33 6.58 -7.37
N GLU A 9 0.47 7.54 -7.83
CA GLU A 9 1.71 7.94 -7.15
C GLU A 9 1.44 8.47 -5.73
N LYS A 10 0.39 9.29 -5.58
CA LYS A 10 -0.06 9.76 -4.27
C LYS A 10 -0.51 8.61 -3.37
N LEU A 11 -1.28 7.66 -3.92
CA LEU A 11 -1.71 6.47 -3.18
C LEU A 11 -0.50 5.66 -2.71
N ASP A 12 0.49 5.42 -3.58
CA ASP A 12 1.71 4.70 -3.22
C ASP A 12 2.44 5.41 -2.07
N SER A 13 2.68 6.71 -2.17
CA SER A 13 3.29 7.51 -1.10
C SER A 13 2.51 7.41 0.21
N SER A 14 1.18 7.56 0.19
CA SER A 14 0.35 7.45 1.39
C SER A 14 0.41 6.05 2.01
N THR A 15 0.40 4.99 1.20
CA THR A 15 0.52 3.61 1.72
C THR A 15 1.89 3.35 2.35
N GLN A 16 2.96 3.93 1.82
CA GLN A 16 4.30 3.83 2.42
C GLN A 16 4.38 4.55 3.78
N GLU A 17 3.75 5.72 3.90
CA GLU A 17 3.66 6.42 5.20
C GLU A 17 2.85 5.62 6.23
N ILE A 18 1.73 5.04 5.81
CA ILE A 18 0.93 4.16 6.68
C ILE A 18 1.75 2.94 7.11
N ALA A 19 2.51 2.30 6.20
CA ALA A 19 3.37 1.18 6.54
C ALA A 19 4.42 1.55 7.62
N LYS A 20 5.02 2.74 7.52
CA LYS A 20 5.96 3.25 8.55
C LYS A 20 5.27 3.43 9.89
N ALA A 21 4.06 4.00 9.90
CA ALA A 21 3.28 4.19 11.12
C ALA A 21 2.90 2.85 11.77
N ILE A 22 2.46 1.87 10.98
CA ILE A 22 2.14 0.51 11.49
C ILE A 22 3.38 -0.15 12.10
N ASN A 23 4.54 -0.02 11.45
CA ASN A 23 5.78 -0.58 12.00
C ASN A 23 6.14 0.03 13.36
N LEU A 24 5.95 1.34 13.53
CA LEU A 24 6.14 2.03 14.81
C LEU A 24 5.17 1.49 15.89
N ILE A 25 3.89 1.30 15.54
CA ILE A 25 2.91 0.71 16.47
C ILE A 25 3.30 -0.71 16.86
N ARG A 26 3.78 -1.52 15.91
CA ARG A 26 4.29 -2.88 16.17
C ARG A 26 5.46 -2.86 17.15
N GLN A 27 6.38 -1.90 17.02
CA GLN A 27 7.47 -1.70 17.97
C GLN A 27 6.96 -1.30 19.36
N PHE A 28 5.96 -0.42 19.44
CA PHE A 28 5.32 -0.05 20.71
C PHE A 28 4.63 -1.23 21.38
N ALA A 29 3.92 -2.07 20.61
CA ALA A 29 3.32 -3.30 21.11
C ALA A 29 4.38 -4.24 21.69
N ALA A 30 5.50 -4.45 21.00
CA ALA A 30 6.61 -5.28 21.49
C ALA A 30 7.26 -4.70 22.77
N GLN A 31 7.48 -3.39 22.84
CA GLN A 31 8.01 -2.74 24.04
C GLN A 31 7.04 -2.83 25.22
N THR A 32 5.75 -2.65 24.96
CA THR A 32 4.69 -2.75 25.98
C THR A 32 4.60 -4.17 26.50
N HIS A 33 4.69 -5.17 25.62
CA HIS A 33 4.75 -6.58 26.00
C HIS A 33 5.95 -6.88 26.91
N LEU A 34 7.13 -6.35 26.59
CA LEU A 34 8.33 -6.52 27.42
C LEU A 34 8.20 -5.80 28.78
N LEU A 35 7.59 -4.62 28.81
CA LEU A 35 7.35 -3.87 30.04
C LEU A 35 6.38 -4.63 30.95
N ALA A 36 5.29 -5.16 30.38
CA ALA A 36 4.32 -5.99 31.07
C ALA A 36 4.97 -7.24 31.66
N LEU A 37 5.83 -7.91 30.90
CA LEU A 37 6.58 -9.09 31.39
C LEU A 37 7.44 -8.74 32.61
N LYS A 38 8.18 -7.62 32.57
CA LYS A 38 8.97 -7.15 33.71
C LYS A 38 8.09 -6.85 34.93
N ALA A 39 6.92 -6.26 34.71
CA ALA A 39 5.95 -5.98 35.77
C ALA A 39 5.38 -7.28 36.37
N SER A 40 5.04 -8.30 35.57
CA SER A 40 4.59 -9.60 36.07
C SER A 40 5.66 -10.28 36.93
N ILE A 41 6.94 -10.18 36.54
CA ILE A 41 8.06 -10.74 37.32
C ILE A 41 8.21 -10.02 38.67
N GLU A 42 8.16 -8.69 38.68
CA GLU A 42 8.28 -7.92 39.93
C GLU A 42 7.06 -8.12 40.84
N ALA A 43 5.86 -8.25 40.26
CA ALA A 43 4.65 -8.61 40.99
C ALA A 43 4.78 -9.99 41.65
N ALA A 44 5.32 -10.98 40.95
CA ALA A 44 5.59 -12.30 41.52
C ALA A 44 6.63 -12.23 42.66
N ARG A 45 7.63 -11.36 42.54
CA ARG A 45 8.67 -11.14 43.56
C ARG A 45 8.11 -10.47 44.83
N ALA A 46 7.13 -9.59 44.70
CA ALA A 46 6.44 -8.95 45.82
C ALA A 46 5.49 -9.88 46.59
N GLY A 47 5.25 -11.11 46.11
CA GLY A 47 4.42 -12.09 46.79
C GLY A 47 2.95 -11.65 46.89
N GLU A 48 2.38 -11.69 48.10
CA GLU A 48 0.97 -11.32 48.34
C GLU A 48 0.67 -9.85 47.99
N GLU A 49 1.60 -8.94 48.26
CA GLU A 49 1.48 -7.50 47.95
C GLU A 49 1.46 -7.23 46.43
N GLY A 50 2.00 -8.15 45.63
CA GLY A 50 2.08 -8.04 44.17
C GLY A 50 0.88 -8.59 43.41
N ARG A 51 -0.08 -9.27 44.07
CA ARG A 51 -1.18 -9.97 43.38
C ARG A 51 -2.00 -9.06 42.46
N GLY A 52 -2.38 -7.87 42.94
CA GLY A 52 -3.13 -6.90 42.13
C GLY A 52 -2.35 -6.41 40.91
N PHE A 53 -1.05 -6.20 41.06
CA PHE A 53 -0.17 -5.78 39.96
C PHE A 53 0.05 -6.90 38.94
N SER A 54 0.07 -8.17 39.37
CA SER A 54 0.20 -9.31 38.46
C SER A 54 -0.97 -9.39 37.48
N VAL A 55 -2.20 -9.17 37.95
CA VAL A 55 -3.40 -9.19 37.10
C VAL A 55 -3.35 -8.07 36.06
N ILE A 56 -2.95 -6.87 36.47
CA ILE A 56 -2.81 -5.72 35.56
C ILE A 56 -1.71 -6.00 34.52
N ALA A 57 -0.58 -6.56 34.94
CA ALA A 57 0.51 -6.88 34.04
C ALA A 57 0.11 -7.91 32.98
N ASP A 58 -0.67 -8.93 33.36
CA ASP A 58 -1.18 -9.93 32.41
C ASP A 58 -2.19 -9.32 31.42
N GLU A 59 -3.06 -8.42 31.86
CA GLU A 59 -4.00 -7.70 30.98
C GLU A 59 -3.25 -6.81 29.97
N VAL A 60 -2.26 -6.05 30.42
CA VAL A 60 -1.42 -5.22 29.53
C VAL A 60 -0.67 -6.11 28.52
N ARG A 61 -0.17 -7.28 28.96
CA ARG A 61 0.50 -8.23 28.07
C ARG A 61 -0.45 -8.77 26.99
N SER A 62 -1.70 -9.05 27.36
CA SER A 62 -2.77 -9.49 26.45
C SER A 62 -3.08 -8.40 25.41
N LEU A 63 -3.29 -7.16 25.85
CA LEU A 63 -3.54 -6.02 24.96
C LEU A 63 -2.37 -5.75 24.00
N ALA A 64 -1.13 -5.87 24.49
CA ALA A 64 0.05 -5.74 23.65
C ALA A 64 0.13 -6.84 22.57
N ALA A 65 -0.25 -8.08 22.90
CA ALA A 65 -0.32 -9.18 21.93
C ALA A 65 -1.41 -8.94 20.87
N GLN A 66 -2.61 -8.53 21.29
CA GLN A 66 -3.70 -8.17 20.37
C GLN A 66 -3.32 -7.00 19.46
N SER A 67 -2.61 -6.00 19.99
CA SER A 67 -2.09 -4.89 19.18
C SER A 67 -1.05 -5.36 18.14
N ALA A 68 -0.18 -6.30 18.51
CA ALA A 68 0.78 -6.90 17.58
C ALA A 68 0.09 -7.71 16.45
N GLU A 69 -0.97 -8.45 16.78
CA GLU A 69 -1.77 -9.17 15.79
C GLU A 69 -2.50 -8.22 14.83
N ALA A 70 -3.15 -7.18 15.37
CA ALA A 70 -3.84 -6.19 14.57
C ALA A 70 -2.89 -5.43 13.63
N THR A 71 -1.70 -5.06 14.12
CA THR A 71 -0.68 -4.40 13.26
C THR A 71 -0.20 -5.32 12.15
N ALA A 72 0.02 -6.61 12.41
CA ALA A 72 0.38 -7.58 11.37
C ALA A 72 -0.71 -7.73 10.29
N ALA A 73 -1.99 -7.77 10.69
CA ALA A 73 -3.10 -7.78 9.74
C ALA A 73 -3.14 -6.50 8.89
N MET A 74 -2.89 -5.33 9.49
CA MET A 74 -2.81 -4.07 8.77
C MET A 74 -1.62 -4.03 7.78
N GLU A 75 -0.46 -4.58 8.15
CA GLU A 75 0.69 -4.70 7.22
C GLU A 75 0.31 -5.50 5.96
N ALA A 76 -0.39 -6.63 6.13
CA ALA A 76 -0.85 -7.46 5.01
C ALA A 76 -1.84 -6.72 4.08
N LEU A 77 -2.75 -5.93 4.67
CA LEU A 77 -3.68 -5.09 3.90
C LEU A 77 -2.96 -4.02 3.09
N ILE A 78 -1.95 -3.36 3.67
CA ILE A 78 -1.15 -2.34 2.96
C ILE A 78 -0.38 -2.95 1.79
N VAL A 79 0.22 -4.13 1.99
CA VAL A 79 0.89 -4.85 0.89
C VAL A 79 -0.08 -5.18 -0.24
N THR A 80 -1.31 -5.57 0.09
CA THR A 80 -2.36 -5.84 -0.88
C THR A 80 -2.73 -4.59 -1.68
N ILE A 81 -2.95 -3.45 -1.00
CA ILE A 81 -3.26 -2.17 -1.65
C ILE A 81 -2.12 -1.73 -2.58
N GLN A 82 -0.87 -1.87 -2.15
CA GLN A 82 0.31 -1.57 -2.97
C GLN A 82 0.43 -2.48 -4.20
N SER A 83 0.03 -3.75 -4.10
CA SER A 83 -0.03 -4.65 -5.25
C SER A 83 -1.07 -4.18 -6.26
N GLN A 84 -2.29 -3.92 -5.80
CA GLN A 84 -3.40 -3.45 -6.64
C GLN A 84 -3.07 -2.11 -7.34
N ALA A 85 -2.42 -1.18 -6.63
CA ALA A 85 -1.97 0.08 -7.21
C ALA A 85 -0.94 -0.14 -8.34
N ARG A 86 0.00 -1.08 -8.15
CA ARG A 86 1.00 -1.42 -9.18
C ARG A 86 0.37 -2.09 -10.40
N GLU A 87 -0.58 -3.00 -10.20
CA GLU A 87 -1.35 -3.63 -11.28
C GLU A 87 -2.13 -2.60 -12.10
N LEU A 88 -2.77 -1.64 -11.43
CA LEU A 88 -3.51 -0.57 -12.09
C LEU A 88 -2.57 0.34 -12.90
N THR A 89 -1.42 0.72 -12.36
CA THR A 89 -0.38 1.46 -13.09
C THR A 89 0.08 0.72 -14.34
N GLY A 90 0.27 -0.61 -14.24
CA GLY A 90 0.60 -1.47 -15.38
C GLY A 90 -0.47 -1.42 -16.47
N SER A 91 -1.73 -1.58 -16.08
CA SER A 91 -2.89 -1.55 -16.99
C SER A 91 -3.05 -0.20 -17.71
N ILE A 92 -2.80 0.90 -16.99
CA ILE A 92 -2.81 2.25 -17.57
C ILE A 92 -1.67 2.43 -18.56
N LYS A 93 -0.46 1.93 -18.25
CA LYS A 93 0.68 1.99 -19.16
C LYS A 93 0.41 1.22 -20.46
N GLU A 94 -0.17 0.03 -20.34
CA GLU A 94 -0.57 -0.77 -21.51
C GLU A 94 -1.64 -0.06 -22.34
N SER A 95 -2.67 0.50 -21.69
CA SER A 95 -3.72 1.27 -22.38
C SER A 95 -3.14 2.47 -23.15
N ASN A 96 -2.20 3.20 -22.54
CA ASN A 96 -1.52 4.31 -23.22
C ASN A 96 -0.68 3.84 -24.42
N GLN A 97 -0.02 2.68 -24.33
CA GLN A 97 0.70 2.11 -25.46
C GLN A 97 -0.23 1.72 -26.61
N GLN A 98 -1.38 1.10 -26.31
CA GLN A 98 -2.39 0.76 -27.31
C GLN A 98 -2.96 2.02 -27.98
N LEU A 99 -3.27 3.06 -27.19
CA LEU A 99 -3.75 4.34 -27.71
C LEU A 99 -2.74 5.01 -28.64
N ASN A 100 -1.46 5.01 -28.28
CA ASN A 100 -0.40 5.53 -29.15
C ASN A 100 -0.29 4.72 -30.45
N GLY A 101 -0.42 3.40 -30.38
CA GLY A 101 -0.47 2.54 -31.57
C GLY A 101 -1.65 2.85 -32.48
N HIS A 102 -2.86 3.04 -31.93
CA HIS A 102 -4.03 3.48 -32.69
C HIS A 102 -3.81 4.85 -33.33
N HIS A 103 -3.19 5.79 -32.61
CA HIS A 103 -2.90 7.12 -33.16
C HIS A 103 -1.98 7.04 -34.38
N GLN A 104 -0.90 6.27 -34.29
CA GLN A 104 0.02 6.07 -35.41
C GLN A 104 -0.65 5.39 -36.62
N GLN A 105 -1.56 4.43 -36.38
CA GLN A 105 -2.35 3.81 -37.44
C GLN A 105 -3.27 4.83 -38.13
N LEU A 106 -3.91 5.72 -37.36
CA LEU A 106 -4.76 6.78 -37.91
C LEU A 106 -3.96 7.77 -38.76
N GLU A 107 -2.77 8.19 -38.31
CA GLU A 107 -1.88 9.05 -39.09
C GLU A 107 -1.45 8.38 -40.41
N THR A 108 -1.07 7.11 -40.35
CA THR A 108 -0.67 6.33 -41.52
C THR A 108 -1.84 6.19 -42.51
N ASN A 109 -3.04 5.89 -42.01
CA ASN A 109 -4.24 5.81 -42.83
C ASN A 109 -4.58 7.16 -43.49
N GLN A 110 -4.43 8.27 -42.76
CA GLN A 110 -4.63 9.61 -43.30
C GLN A 110 -3.65 9.90 -44.45
N GLN A 111 -2.37 9.54 -44.28
CA GLN A 111 -1.36 9.69 -45.34
C GLN A 111 -1.70 8.86 -46.58
N TYR A 112 -2.15 7.62 -46.41
CA TYR A 112 -2.61 6.79 -47.52
C TYR A 112 -3.77 7.44 -48.30
N TRP A 113 -4.78 7.97 -47.59
CA TRP A 113 -5.90 8.65 -48.25
C TRP A 113 -5.47 9.91 -49.00
N HIS A 114 -4.54 10.70 -48.45
CA HIS A 114 -3.98 11.85 -49.16
C HIS A 114 -3.23 11.43 -50.43
N GLN A 115 -2.36 10.43 -50.34
CA GLN A 115 -1.59 9.93 -51.49
C GLN A 115 -2.51 9.37 -52.59
N LEU A 116 -3.55 8.63 -52.20
CA LEU A 116 -4.55 8.12 -53.13
C LEU A 116 -5.27 9.26 -53.86
N ALA A 117 -5.69 10.29 -53.13
CA ALA A 117 -6.36 11.45 -53.70
C ALA A 117 -5.46 12.21 -54.70
N GLU A 118 -4.18 12.43 -54.35
CA GLU A 118 -3.20 13.06 -55.24
C GLU A 118 -2.97 12.23 -56.52
N THR A 119 -2.88 10.90 -56.38
CA THR A 119 -2.68 9.99 -57.52
C THR A 119 -3.87 10.01 -58.48
N LEU A 120 -5.10 10.05 -57.95
CA LEU A 120 -6.31 10.12 -58.77
C LEU A 120 -6.47 11.48 -59.46
N LEU A 121 -6.03 12.58 -58.84
CA LEU A 121 -6.10 13.93 -59.43
C LEU A 121 -5.00 14.20 -60.46
N SER A 122 -3.89 13.47 -60.41
CA SER A 122 -2.75 13.62 -61.33
C SER A 122 -2.82 12.69 -62.55
N ASN A 123 -3.80 11.79 -62.60
CA ASN A 123 -4.04 10.90 -63.73
C ASN A 123 -5.24 11.46 -64.56
N PRO A 124 -4.98 12.13 -65.70
CA PRO A 124 -6.02 12.80 -66.51
C PRO A 124 -6.96 11.83 -67.24
#